data_AF-A0A1G9FVS4-F1
#
_entry.id   AF-A0A1G9FVS4-F1
#
_cell.length_a   1.000
_cell.length_b   1.000
_cell.length_c   1.000
_cell.angle_alpha   90.00
_cell.angle_beta   90.00
_cell.angle_gamma   90.00
#
_symmetry.space_group_name_H-M   'P 1'
#
loop_
_entity.id
_entity.type
_entity.pdbx_description
1 polymer ?
#
loop_
_entity_poly.entity_id
_entity_poly.type
_entity_poly.pdbx_seq_one_letter_code
_entity_poly.pdbx_strand_id
1 'polypeptide(L)'
;MPGNIGDDQRAADLVIVPDVVGAPFLHAREIAQAAGLTLANPDPDGPPIGAIAWPKNPTVQRQSPPPGSVLYQFDSLRIWLRSDLEPDMARKLENPPPSIDWDHATPERPAQSVELSSDSPPEETSP
;
A
#
# COMPACT_ATOMS: atom_id res chain seq x y z
N MET A 1 -32.41 -28.32 31.98
CA MET A 1 -32.94 -27.02 31.50
C MET A 1 -32.02 -26.54 30.37
N PRO A 2 -32.39 -26.65 29.09
CA PRO A 2 -31.62 -25.96 28.05
C PRO A 2 -31.97 -24.47 28.12
N GLY A 3 -30.95 -23.62 28.24
CA GLY A 3 -31.13 -22.17 28.22
C GLY A 3 -31.60 -21.71 26.85
N ASN A 4 -32.74 -21.04 26.80
CA ASN A 4 -33.21 -20.30 25.64
C ASN A 4 -32.14 -19.26 25.26
N ILE A 5 -31.45 -19.46 24.13
CA ILE A 5 -30.74 -18.39 23.43
C ILE A 5 -31.79 -17.67 22.60
N GLY A 6 -32.52 -16.77 23.22
CA GLY A 6 -33.52 -15.96 22.53
C GLY A 6 -33.72 -14.71 23.34
N ASP A 7 -32.94 -13.67 23.03
CA ASP A 7 -33.20 -12.26 23.39
C ASP A 7 -32.17 -11.31 22.73
N ASP A 8 -31.79 -11.54 21.47
CA ASP A 8 -31.04 -10.53 20.70
C ASP A 8 -31.24 -10.69 19.18
N GLN A 9 -32.45 -11.08 18.77
CA GLN A 9 -32.77 -11.28 17.36
C GLN A 9 -32.93 -9.93 16.67
N ARG A 10 -31.81 -9.39 16.17
CA ARG A 10 -31.81 -8.19 15.32
C ARG A 10 -32.71 -8.43 14.10
N ALA A 11 -33.31 -7.36 13.57
CA ALA A 11 -34.11 -7.40 12.35
C ALA A 11 -33.29 -7.60 11.05
N ALA A 12 -32.03 -8.02 11.16
CA ALA A 12 -31.11 -8.23 10.05
C ALA A 12 -30.82 -9.73 9.91
N ASP A 13 -30.61 -10.18 8.68
CA ASP A 13 -30.24 -11.57 8.39
C ASP A 13 -28.83 -11.89 8.88
N LEU A 14 -28.54 -13.16 9.14
CA LEU A 14 -27.18 -13.62 9.44
C LEU A 14 -26.40 -13.85 8.14
N VAL A 15 -25.17 -13.37 8.09
CA VAL A 15 -24.26 -13.49 6.95
C VAL A 15 -22.93 -14.11 7.37
N ILE A 16 -22.32 -14.86 6.45
CA ILE A 16 -21.00 -15.45 6.67
C ILE A 16 -19.93 -14.43 6.31
N VAL A 17 -18.97 -14.24 7.21
CA VAL A 17 -17.81 -13.37 7.01
C VAL A 17 -16.94 -13.95 5.88
N PRO A 18 -16.72 -13.20 4.78
CA PRO A 18 -15.85 -13.63 3.69
C PRO A 18 -14.38 -13.53 4.07
N ASP A 19 -13.51 -14.22 3.32
CA ASP A 19 -12.07 -13.99 3.37
C ASP A 19 -11.68 -12.84 2.45
N VAL A 20 -11.12 -11.79 3.04
CA VAL A 20 -10.66 -10.60 2.32
C VAL A 20 -9.17 -10.32 2.54
N VAL A 21 -8.47 -11.18 3.30
CA VAL A 21 -7.03 -11.02 3.53
C VAL A 21 -6.27 -11.25 2.23
N GLY A 22 -5.28 -10.41 1.95
CA GLY A 22 -4.50 -10.46 0.71
C GLY A 22 -5.13 -9.74 -0.48
N ALA A 23 -6.41 -9.36 -0.41
CA ALA A 23 -7.05 -8.56 -1.46
C ALA A 23 -6.68 -7.07 -1.34
N PRO A 24 -6.58 -6.33 -2.47
CA PRO A 24 -6.57 -4.87 -2.46
C PRO A 24 -7.85 -4.31 -1.87
N PHE A 25 -7.79 -3.17 -1.17
CA PHE A 25 -8.93 -2.59 -0.44
C PHE A 25 -10.21 -2.44 -1.28
N LEU A 26 -10.13 -1.96 -2.52
CA LEU A 26 -11.30 -1.79 -3.38
C LEU A 26 -11.98 -3.13 -3.69
N HIS A 27 -11.18 -4.17 -3.97
CA HIS A 27 -11.71 -5.52 -4.22
C HIS A 27 -12.27 -6.16 -2.95
N ALA A 28 -11.56 -6.00 -1.82
CA ALA A 28 -12.05 -6.44 -0.51
C ALA A 28 -13.39 -5.79 -0.16
N ARG A 29 -13.58 -4.51 -0.53
CA ARG A 29 -14.84 -3.79 -0.33
C ARG A 29 -15.97 -4.39 -1.14
N GLU A 30 -15.74 -4.71 -2.41
CA GLU A 30 -16.73 -5.37 -3.28
C GLU A 30 -17.14 -6.73 -2.70
N ILE A 31 -16.18 -7.54 -2.26
CA ILE A 31 -16.43 -8.84 -1.62
C ILE A 31 -17.29 -8.67 -0.36
N ALA A 32 -16.90 -7.76 0.53
CA ALA A 32 -17.64 -7.51 1.77
C ALA A 32 -19.07 -7.02 1.49
N GLN A 33 -19.24 -6.08 0.56
CA GLN A 33 -20.56 -5.55 0.19
C GLN A 33 -21.45 -6.62 -0.43
N ALA A 34 -20.90 -7.50 -1.28
CA ALA A 34 -21.64 -8.63 -1.84
C ALA A 34 -22.11 -9.61 -0.76
N ALA A 35 -21.35 -9.75 0.34
CA ALA A 35 -21.73 -10.52 1.52
C ALA A 35 -22.65 -9.76 2.50
N GLY A 36 -23.01 -8.51 2.20
CA GLY A 36 -23.84 -7.67 3.08
C GLY A 36 -23.11 -7.07 4.27
N LEU A 37 -21.78 -6.97 4.23
CA LEU A 37 -20.94 -6.42 5.29
C LEU A 37 -20.24 -5.12 4.86
N THR A 38 -19.84 -4.30 5.83
CA THR A 38 -19.07 -3.08 5.59
C THR A 38 -17.66 -3.17 6.17
N LEU A 39 -16.64 -2.79 5.40
CA LEU A 39 -15.28 -2.71 5.93
C LEU A 39 -15.12 -1.52 6.88
N ALA A 40 -14.43 -1.73 7.99
CA ALA A 40 -14.23 -0.72 9.02
C ALA A 40 -12.78 -0.63 9.49
N ASN A 41 -12.39 0.57 9.92
CA ASN A 41 -11.13 0.78 10.62
C ASN A 41 -11.24 0.14 12.01
N PRO A 42 -10.27 -0.69 12.43
CA PRO A 42 -10.24 -1.25 13.78
C PRO A 42 -10.06 -0.19 14.87
N ASP A 43 -9.47 0.95 14.54
CA ASP A 43 -9.34 2.11 15.43
C ASP A 43 -10.63 2.96 15.38
N PRO A 44 -11.43 2.99 16.48
CA PRO A 44 -12.68 3.76 16.52
C PRO A 44 -12.47 5.27 16.53
N ASP A 45 -11.31 5.73 16.99
CA ASP A 45 -10.95 7.16 17.04
C ASP A 45 -10.14 7.58 15.80
N GLY A 46 -9.79 6.60 14.95
CA GLY A 46 -9.03 6.80 13.74
C GLY A 46 -9.84 7.42 12.60
N PRO A 47 -9.16 7.86 11.54
CA PRO A 47 -9.84 8.32 10.34
C PRO A 47 -10.70 7.20 9.73
N PRO A 48 -11.76 7.56 8.97
CA PRO A 48 -12.57 6.57 8.26
C PRO A 48 -11.69 5.68 7.37
N ILE A 49 -12.02 4.38 7.27
CA ILE A 49 -11.20 3.41 6.53
C ILE A 49 -10.93 3.83 5.08
N GLY A 50 -11.90 4.49 4.43
CA GLY A 50 -11.76 5.01 3.08
C GLY A 50 -10.71 6.13 2.95
N ALA A 51 -10.54 6.95 4.00
CA ALA A 51 -9.52 8.00 4.03
C ALA A 51 -8.10 7.43 4.20
N ILE A 52 -7.98 6.25 4.82
CA ILE A 52 -6.71 5.52 4.93
C ILE A 52 -6.37 4.80 3.63
N ALA A 53 -7.37 4.14 3.03
CA ALA A 53 -7.16 3.29 1.87
C ALA A 53 -6.97 4.07 0.56
N TRP A 54 -7.53 5.28 0.49
CA TRP A 54 -7.36 6.15 -0.67
C TRP A 54 -6.10 7.03 -0.52
N PRO A 55 -5.33 7.31 -1.59
CA PRO A 55 -5.48 6.84 -2.98
C PRO A 55 -4.77 5.51 -3.28
N LYS A 56 -4.07 4.93 -2.31
CA LYS A 56 -3.06 3.89 -2.55
C LYS A 56 -3.62 2.47 -2.76
N ASN A 57 -4.91 2.24 -2.47
CA ASN A 57 -5.57 0.94 -2.56
C ASN A 57 -4.75 -0.19 -1.88
N PRO A 58 -4.38 -0.04 -0.60
CA PRO A 58 -3.48 -0.98 0.07
C PRO A 58 -4.10 -2.37 0.22
N THR A 59 -3.24 -3.36 0.38
CA THR A 59 -3.64 -4.75 0.62
C THR A 59 -4.12 -4.95 2.06
N VAL A 60 -5.19 -5.73 2.24
CA VAL A 60 -5.66 -6.16 3.56
C VAL A 60 -4.67 -7.19 4.14
N GLN A 61 -4.12 -6.92 5.31
CA GLN A 61 -3.22 -7.85 6.02
C GLN A 61 -3.93 -8.74 7.03
N ARG A 62 -5.00 -8.22 7.62
CA ARG A 62 -5.75 -8.92 8.67
C ARG A 62 -7.20 -8.50 8.63
N GLN A 63 -8.07 -9.40 9.08
CA GLN A 63 -9.46 -9.11 9.35
C GLN A 63 -9.87 -9.65 10.73
N SER A 64 -10.94 -9.07 11.28
CA SER A 64 -11.63 -9.57 12.46
C SER A 64 -13.10 -9.18 12.38
N PRO A 65 -14.05 -10.13 12.54
CA PRO A 65 -13.86 -11.57 12.81
C PRO A 65 -13.16 -12.36 11.68
N PRO A 66 -12.66 -13.58 11.95
CA PRO A 66 -12.04 -14.42 10.92
C PRO A 66 -13.06 -14.92 9.89
N PRO A 67 -12.60 -15.33 8.69
CA PRO A 67 -13.47 -15.90 7.67
C PRO A 67 -14.29 -17.08 8.19
N GLY A 68 -15.53 -17.23 7.72
CA GLY A 68 -16.45 -18.27 8.17
C GLY A 68 -17.19 -17.96 9.48
N SER A 69 -16.84 -16.85 10.16
CA SER A 69 -17.63 -16.34 11.29
C SER A 69 -19.03 -15.90 10.83
N VAL A 70 -19.96 -15.78 11.76
CA VAL A 70 -21.31 -15.30 11.50
C VAL A 70 -21.47 -13.89 12.07
N LEU A 71 -21.96 -12.96 11.25
CA LEU A 71 -22.34 -11.61 11.65
C LEU A 71 -23.77 -11.31 11.22
N TYR A 72 -24.36 -10.23 11.72
CA TYR A 72 -25.58 -9.71 11.12
C TYR A 72 -25.26 -8.93 9.85
N GLN A 73 -26.17 -8.95 8.89
CA GLN A 73 -26.12 -8.08 7.73
C GLN A 73 -25.99 -6.62 8.20
N PHE A 74 -25.19 -5.86 7.46
CA PHE A 74 -24.79 -4.48 7.75
C PHE A 74 -23.81 -4.30 8.91
N ASP A 75 -23.37 -5.38 9.56
CA ASP A 75 -22.28 -5.29 10.53
C ASP A 75 -20.95 -4.92 9.86
N SER A 76 -20.06 -4.43 10.71
CA SER A 76 -18.72 -3.99 10.32
C SER A 76 -17.69 -5.12 10.45
N LEU A 77 -16.98 -5.39 9.36
CA LEU A 77 -15.78 -6.23 9.33
C LEU A 77 -14.54 -5.35 9.51
N ARG A 78 -13.83 -5.51 10.64
CA ARG A 78 -12.62 -4.73 10.92
C ARG A 78 -11.45 -5.26 10.11
N ILE A 79 -10.68 -4.38 9.49
CA ILE A 79 -9.53 -4.75 8.66
C ILE A 79 -8.28 -3.93 8.99
N TRP A 80 -7.13 -4.58 8.90
CA TRP A 80 -5.83 -3.92 9.02
C TRP A 80 -5.20 -3.88 7.64
N LEU A 81 -4.83 -2.68 7.21
CA LEU A 81 -4.24 -2.44 5.90
C LEU A 81 -2.72 -2.49 5.98
N ARG A 82 -2.11 -2.86 4.86
CA ARG A 82 -0.67 -2.81 4.69
C ARG A 82 -0.20 -1.37 4.49
N SER A 83 0.69 -0.91 5.35
CA SER A 83 1.27 0.45 5.25
C SER A 83 2.51 0.49 4.35
N ASP A 84 3.19 -0.64 4.16
CA ASP A 84 4.35 -0.79 3.27
C ASP A 84 3.90 -0.97 1.83
N LEU A 85 3.75 0.16 1.15
CA LEU A 85 3.93 0.22 -0.29
C LEU A 85 4.95 1.32 -0.57
N GLU A 86 6.23 0.93 -0.63
CA GLU A 86 7.15 1.51 -1.59
C GLU A 86 6.54 1.26 -2.98
N PRO A 87 6.16 2.30 -3.73
CA PRO A 87 5.38 2.15 -4.93
C PRO A 87 6.26 1.83 -6.15
N ASP A 88 7.12 0.80 -6.18
CA ASP A 88 8.00 0.65 -7.37
C ASP A 88 8.73 -0.69 -7.62
N MET A 89 8.07 -1.86 -7.55
CA MET A 89 8.69 -3.08 -8.12
C MET A 89 7.82 -3.90 -9.07
N ALA A 90 6.49 -3.89 -8.94
CA ALA A 90 5.64 -4.64 -9.89
C ALA A 90 5.55 -3.97 -11.26
N ARG A 91 5.48 -2.62 -11.33
CA ARG A 91 5.45 -1.88 -12.61
C ARG A 91 6.78 -1.89 -13.37
N LYS A 92 7.89 -2.13 -12.68
CA LYS A 92 9.22 -2.12 -13.29
C LYS A 92 9.51 -3.37 -14.13
N LEU A 93 8.68 -4.41 -14.03
CA LEU A 93 8.84 -5.64 -14.81
C LEU A 93 8.08 -5.62 -16.14
N GLU A 94 7.01 -4.80 -16.24
CA GLU A 94 6.16 -4.73 -17.45
C GLU A 94 6.67 -3.74 -18.50
N ASN A 95 7.46 -2.75 -18.09
CA ASN A 95 8.22 -1.95 -19.05
C ASN A 95 9.47 -2.74 -19.44
N PRO A 96 9.67 -3.08 -20.73
CA PRO A 96 10.99 -3.49 -21.15
C PRO A 96 11.99 -2.41 -20.71
N PRO A 97 13.20 -2.77 -20.27
CA PRO A 97 14.23 -1.77 -20.06
C PRO A 97 14.28 -0.89 -21.31
N PRO A 98 14.42 0.45 -21.18
CA PRO A 98 14.56 1.30 -22.35
C PRO A 98 15.64 0.67 -23.24
N SER A 99 15.31 0.44 -24.51
CA SER A 99 16.31 0.00 -25.48
C SER A 99 17.47 0.98 -25.35
N ILE A 100 18.64 0.47 -24.96
CA ILE A 100 19.86 1.25 -24.97
C ILE A 100 20.18 1.45 -26.44
N ASP A 101 19.62 2.51 -27.03
CA ASP A 101 20.14 3.04 -28.28
C ASP A 101 21.55 3.55 -27.95
N TRP A 102 22.54 2.84 -28.46
CA TRP A 102 23.96 3.19 -28.34
C TRP A 102 24.34 4.42 -29.18
N ASP A 103 23.36 5.16 -29.69
CA ASP A 103 23.54 6.47 -30.28
C ASP A 103 23.76 7.53 -29.19
N HIS A 104 24.88 7.38 -28.49
CA HIS A 104 25.48 8.49 -27.78
C HIS A 104 25.84 9.58 -28.79
N ALA A 105 25.58 10.84 -28.45
CA ALA A 105 26.08 11.97 -29.23
C ALA A 105 27.61 11.88 -29.31
N THR A 106 28.15 11.69 -30.52
CA THR A 106 29.58 11.86 -30.77
C THR A 106 29.95 13.30 -30.42
N PRO A 107 30.83 13.55 -29.44
CA PRO A 107 31.29 14.89 -29.16
C PRO A 107 32.08 15.40 -30.38
N GLU A 108 31.62 16.50 -30.99
CA GLU A 108 32.28 17.11 -32.15
C GLU A 108 33.65 17.75 -31.81
N ARG A 109 34.03 17.80 -30.53
CA ARG A 109 35.33 18.33 -30.09
C ARG A 109 36.22 17.23 -29.52
N PRO A 110 37.48 17.16 -29.98
CA PRO A 110 38.45 16.28 -29.33
C PRO A 110 38.65 16.70 -27.86
N ALA A 111 38.87 15.70 -27.01
CA ALA A 111 39.09 15.88 -25.58
C ALA A 111 40.25 16.85 -25.33
N GLN A 112 39.96 17.98 -24.68
CA GLN A 112 40.99 18.88 -24.18
C GLN A 112 41.51 18.32 -22.87
N SER A 113 42.76 17.84 -22.87
CA SER A 113 43.50 17.51 -21.66
C SER A 113 43.77 18.79 -20.89
N VAL A 114 43.13 18.98 -19.74
CA VAL A 114 43.48 20.07 -18.82
C VAL A 114 44.59 19.55 -17.91
N GLU A 115 45.82 20.02 -18.12
CA GLU A 115 46.90 19.81 -17.16
C GLU A 115 46.65 20.69 -15.92
N LEU A 116 46.51 20.03 -14.77
CA LEU A 116 46.45 20.68 -13.46
C LEU A 116 47.87 21.04 -13.03
N SER A 117 48.33 22.24 -13.38
CA SER A 117 49.56 22.82 -12.81
C SER A 117 49.37 22.99 -11.31
N SER A 118 50.22 22.33 -10.51
CA SER A 118 50.27 22.50 -9.06
C SER A 118 50.90 23.86 -8.76
N ASP A 119 50.06 24.83 -8.41
CA ASP A 119 50.46 26.15 -7.91
C ASP A 119 51.05 25.98 -6.49
N SER A 120 52.37 26.13 -6.39
CA SER A 120 53.07 26.21 -5.10
C SER A 120 53.14 27.67 -4.66
N PRO A 121 52.71 28.03 -3.44
CA PRO A 121 52.68 29.42 -3.00
C PRO A 121 54.10 29.98 -2.74
N PRO A 122 54.32 31.30 -2.88
CA PRO A 122 55.62 31.92 -2.64
C PRO A 122 55.91 32.02 -1.13
N GLU A 123 57.10 31.61 -0.73
CA GLU A 123 57.68 31.91 0.58
C GLU A 123 58.46 33.23 0.46
N GLU A 124 57.87 34.33 0.94
CA GLU A 124 58.56 35.57 1.26
C GLU A 124 58.01 35.99 2.63
N THR A 125 58.82 36.18 3.66
CA THR A 125 59.20 37.53 4.14
C THR A 125 60.42 37.46 5.09
N SER A 126 61.43 38.30 4.84
CA SER A 126 62.46 38.79 5.78
C SER A 126 61.83 39.63 6.93
N PRO A 127 62.46 39.74 8.11
CA PRO A 127 63.63 40.61 8.33
C PRO A 127 64.84 39.95 9.02
#